data_AF-A0A2D6PBF7-F1
#
_entry.id   AF-A0A2D6PBF7-F1
#
_cell.length_a   1.000
_cell.length_b   1.000
_cell.length_c   1.000
_cell.angle_alpha   90.00
_cell.angle_beta   90.00
_cell.angle_gamma   90.00
#
_symmetry.space_group_name_H-M   'P 1'
#
loop_
_entity.id
_entity.type
_entity.pdbx_description
1 polymer ?
#
loop_
_entity_poly.entity_id
_entity_poly.type
_entity_poly.pdbx_seq_one_letter_code
_entity_poly.pdbx_strand_id
1 'polypeptide(L)' 'MEINKIAFSLNEKFYKKEAIKESLKDFKEVCEGKIERDEQGNFKIILIPKEETEKLKEEFCNYVLGLMKNELLV' A
#
# COMPACT_ATOMS: atom_id res chain seq x y z
N MET A 1 19.51 -2.69 -14.22
CA MET A 1 18.97 -1.93 -13.09
C MET A 1 18.06 -2.87 -12.33
N GLU A 2 18.19 -2.90 -11.00
CA GLU A 2 17.59 -3.93 -10.13
C GLU A 2 16.21 -3.42 -9.67
N ILE A 3 15.14 -4.19 -9.94
CA ILE A 3 13.80 -3.85 -9.46
C ILE A 3 13.81 -3.99 -7.94
N ASN A 4 13.84 -2.85 -7.25
CA ASN A 4 13.94 -2.84 -5.80
C ASN A 4 12.58 -3.07 -5.16
N LYS A 5 12.51 -4.09 -4.31
CA LYS A 5 11.39 -4.34 -3.41
C LYS A 5 11.23 -3.17 -2.45
N ILE A 6 10.02 -2.64 -2.35
CA ILE A 6 9.66 -1.57 -1.42
C ILE A 6 8.93 -2.18 -0.23
N ALA A 7 9.37 -1.91 0.99
CA ALA A 7 8.72 -2.38 2.22
C ALA A 7 8.54 -1.22 3.22
N PHE A 8 7.34 -1.12 3.79
CA PHE A 8 6.99 -0.09 4.78
C PHE A 8 5.83 -0.54 5.67
N SER A 9 5.67 0.11 6.82
CA SER A 9 4.57 -0.16 7.76
C SER A 9 3.55 0.97 7.77
N LEU A 10 2.27 0.60 7.85
CA LEU A 10 1.14 1.49 8.07
C LEU A 10 0.48 1.16 9.41
N ASN A 11 0.35 2.17 10.27
CA ASN A 11 -0.16 1.99 11.63
C ASN A 11 -1.65 1.61 11.62
N GLU A 12 -1.97 0.48 12.26
CA GLU A 12 -3.33 -0.09 12.22
C GLU A 12 -4.40 0.78 12.89
N LYS A 13 -4.00 1.72 13.75
CA LYS A 13 -4.93 2.67 14.39
C LYS A 13 -5.42 3.76 13.43
N PHE A 14 -4.67 4.01 12.35
CA PHE A 14 -4.96 5.08 11.40
C PHE A 14 -5.36 4.57 10.02
N TYR A 15 -4.94 3.36 9.65
CA TYR A 15 -5.21 2.78 8.35
C TYR A 15 -6.19 1.61 8.46
N LYS A 16 -7.12 1.50 7.51
CA LYS A 16 -8.05 0.37 7.41
C LYS A 16 -7.50 -0.71 6.50
N LYS A 17 -7.61 -1.98 6.92
CA LYS A 17 -7.11 -3.13 6.14
C LYS A 17 -7.80 -3.23 4.78
N GLU A 18 -9.07 -2.87 4.72
CA GLU A 18 -9.93 -2.92 3.54
C GLU A 18 -9.41 -1.96 2.46
N ALA A 19 -9.17 -0.70 2.82
CA ALA A 19 -8.60 0.30 1.92
C ALA A 19 -7.22 -0.11 1.37
N ILE A 20 -6.38 -0.73 2.21
CA ILE A 20 -5.07 -1.25 1.77
C ILE A 20 -5.26 -2.40 0.76
N LYS A 21 -6.18 -3.35 1.02
CA LYS A 21 -6.48 -4.46 0.11
C LYS A 21 -7.02 -3.98 -1.24
N GLU A 22 -7.92 -3.00 -1.22
CA GLU A 22 -8.48 -2.41 -2.43
C GLU A 22 -7.39 -1.70 -3.24
N SER A 23 -6.53 -0.92 -2.56
CA SER A 23 -5.37 -0.29 -3.19
C SER A 23 -4.44 -1.31 -3.86
N LEU A 24 -4.16 -2.44 -3.20
CA LEU A 24 -3.34 -3.51 -3.80
C LEU A 24 -3.99 -4.14 -5.03
N LYS A 25 -5.33 -4.26 -5.05
CA LYS A 25 -6.07 -4.78 -6.20
C LYS A 25 -6.00 -3.82 -7.38
N ASP A 26 -6.13 -2.52 -7.12
CA ASP A 26 -6.10 -1.49 -8.16
C ASP A 26 -4.69 -1.29 -8.73
N PHE A 27 -3.66 -1.47 -7.90
CA PHE A 27 -2.26 -1.37 -8.29
C PHE A 27 -1.70 -2.66 -8.93
N LYS A 28 -2.50 -3.71 -9.12
CA LYS A 28 -2.04 -5.02 -9.65
C LYS A 28 -1.34 -4.95 -11.01
N GLU A 29 -1.67 -3.93 -11.83
CA GLU A 29 -1.04 -3.72 -13.13
C GLU A 29 0.33 -3.04 -13.00
N VAL A 30 0.54 -2.27 -11.92
CA VAL A 30 1.76 -1.48 -11.65
C VAL A 30 2.76 -2.25 -10.79
N CYS A 31 2.28 -3.02 -9.81
CA CYS A 31 3.12 -3.78 -8.89
C CYS A 31 2.43 -5.05 -8.38
N GLU A 32 3.24 -6.02 -7.96
CA GLU A 32 2.76 -7.07 -7.05
C GLU A 32 2.82 -6.53 -5.62
N GLY A 33 1.86 -6.92 -4.78
CA GLY A 33 1.91 -6.50 -3.39
C GLY A 33 1.32 -7.49 -2.39
N LYS A 34 1.82 -7.40 -1.16
CA LYS A 34 1.47 -8.29 -0.05
C LYS A 34 1.27 -7.48 1.23
N ILE A 35 0.33 -7.93 2.05
CA ILE A 35 0.08 -7.41 3.40
C ILE A 35 0.50 -8.48 4.41
N GLU A 36 1.33 -8.09 5.36
CA GLU A 36 1.73 -8.87 6.53
C GLU A 36 1.48 -8.04 7.81
N ARG A 37 1.81 -8.61 8.96
CA ARG A 37 1.87 -7.88 10.23
C ARG A 37 3.34 -7.71 10.61
N ASP A 38 3.72 -6.53 11.06
CA ASP A 38 5.04 -6.34 11.69
C ASP A 38 5.00 -6.73 13.18
N GLU A 39 6.15 -6.64 13.85
CA GLU A 39 6.33 -7.00 15.26
C GLU A 39 5.48 -6.13 16.21
N GLN A 40 5.03 -4.96 15.75
CA GLN A 40 4.20 -4.02 16.51
C GLN A 40 2.70 -4.21 16.21
N GLY A 41 2.34 -5.17 15.36
CA GLY A 41 0.96 -5.41 14.94
C GLY A 41 0.47 -4.46 13.84
N ASN A 42 1.32 -3.60 13.26
CA ASN A 42 0.93 -2.73 12.16
C ASN A 42 0.85 -3.50 10.83
N PHE A 43 0.25 -2.88 9.81
CA PHE A 43 0.22 -3.47 8.47
C PHE A 43 1.58 -3.28 7.78
N LYS A 44 2.31 -4.36 7.58
CA LYS A 44 3.54 -4.36 6.79
C LYS A 44 3.18 -4.58 5.32
N ILE A 45 3.45 -3.58 4.49
CA ILE A 45 3.19 -3.61 3.06
C ILE A 45 4.48 -3.87 2.32
N ILE A 46 4.43 -4.82 1.40
CA ILE A 46 5.51 -5.14 0.48
C ILE A 46 4.99 -4.89 -0.92
N LEU A 47 5.68 -4.05 -1.68
CA LEU A 47 5.41 -3.79 -3.09
C LEU A 47 6.63 -4.18 -3.92
N ILE A 48 6.39 -4.91 -5.01
CA ILE A 48 7.39 -5.27 -6.01
C ILE A 48 6.94 -4.60 -7.31
N PRO A 49 7.55 -3.47 -7.70
CA PRO A 49 7.22 -2.80 -8.96
C PRO A 49 7.41 -3.72 -10.16
N LYS A 50 6.59 -3.59 -11.20
CA LYS A 50 6.85 -4.27 -12.48
C LYS A 50 7.84 -3.49 -13.35
N GLU A 51 7.97 -2.19 -13.11
CA GLU A 51 8.85 -1.26 -13.80
C GLU A 51 9.59 -0.37 -12.78
N GLU A 52 10.68 0.26 -13.18
CA GLU A 52 11.45 1.14 -12.31
C GLU A 52 10.62 2.39 -11.94
N THR A 53 10.45 2.64 -10.65
CA THR A 53 9.66 3.76 -10.14
C THR A 53 10.15 4.20 -8.77
N GLU A 54 10.31 5.50 -8.59
CA GLU A 54 10.73 6.11 -7.33
C GLU A 54 9.54 6.49 -6.44
N LYS A 55 8.34 6.63 -7.03
CA LYS A 55 7.17 7.24 -6.36
C LYS A 55 6.10 6.24 -5.92
N LEU A 56 6.27 4.94 -6.22
CA LEU A 56 5.23 3.93 -5.98
C LEU A 56 4.74 3.91 -4.52
N LYS A 57 5.65 4.04 -3.54
CA LYS A 57 5.27 4.10 -2.13
C LYS A 57 4.33 5.27 -1.83
N GLU A 58 4.69 6.45 -2.32
CA GLU A 58 3.97 7.69 -2.04
C GLU A 58 2.61 7.70 -2.73
N GLU A 59 2.56 7.30 -3.99
CA GLU A 59 1.33 7.15 -4.77
C GLU A 59 0.39 6.13 -4.14
N PHE A 60 0.93 4.97 -3.73
CA PHE A 60 0.14 3.94 -3.03
C PHE A 60 -0.44 4.48 -1.72
N CYS A 61 0.38 5.11 -0.87
CA CYS A 61 -0.10 5.68 0.40
C CYS A 61 -1.16 6.76 0.19
N ASN A 62 -0.96 7.65 -0.78
CA ASN A 62 -1.94 8.70 -1.12
C ASN A 62 -3.26 8.11 -1.61
N TYR A 63 -3.20 7.04 -2.40
CA TYR A 63 -4.40 6.35 -2.88
C TYR A 63 -5.17 5.67 -1.73
N VAL A 64 -4.47 4.97 -0.84
CA VAL A 64 -5.07 4.38 0.38
C VAL A 64 -5.77 5.45 1.21
N LEU A 65 -5.11 6.59 1.44
CA LEU A 65 -5.69 7.72 2.18
C LEU A 65 -6.91 8.31 1.46
N GLY A 66 -6.86 8.39 0.13
CA GLY A 66 -7.98 8.83 -0.71
C GLY A 66 -9.21 7.93 -0.57
N LEU A 67 -9.03 6.60 -0.65
CA LEU A 67 -10.11 5.63 -0.43
C LEU A 67 -10.74 5.80 0.96
N MET A 68 -9.91 5.90 2.00
CA MET A 68 -10.39 6.07 3.36
C MET A 68 -11.17 7.37 3.58
N LYS A 69 -10.83 8.45 2.87
CA LYS A 69 -11.57 9.73 2.93
C LYS A 69 -12.91 9.63 2.21
N ASN A 70 -12.97 8.92 1.09
CA ASN A 70 -14.21 8.76 0.31
C ASN A 70 -15.26 7.91 1.05
N GLU A 71 -14.84 6.95 1.88
CA GLU A 71 -15.74 6.20 2.77
C GLU A 71 -16.44 7.09 3.81
N LEU A 72 -15.91 8.27 4.14
CA LEU A 72 -16.51 9.19 5.12
C LEU A 72 -17.56 10.13 4.50
N LEU A 73 -17.72 10.11 3.17
CA LEU A 73 -18.59 11.03 2.42
C LEU A 73 -19.84 10.35 1.83
N VAL A 74 -20.05 9.06 2.10
CA VAL A 74 -21.21 8.27 1.63
C VAL A 74 -22.11 7.89 2.79
#